data_AF-A0A5C7GZT2-F1
#
_entry.id   AF-A0A5C7GZT2-F1
#
_cell.length_a   1.000
_cell.length_b   1.000
_cell.length_c   1.000
_cell.angle_alpha   90.00
_cell.angle_beta   90.00
_cell.angle_gamma   90.00
#
_symmetry.space_group_name_H-M   'P 1'
#
loop_
_entity.id
_entity.type
_entity.pdbx_description
1 polymer ?
#
loop_
_entity_poly.entity_id
_entity_poly.type
_entity_poly.pdbx_seq_one_letter_code
_entity_poly.pdbx_strand_id
1 'polypeptide(L)'
;MVNTETIRTIVGIIGNVISFGLFLSPVPTMATIVKGKSAQEFKSDPYVATLLNCMLWVFYGMPFVHPDSLLVITINGSGFVIELAYITIFLIYSPARKKTMVIKTKSVKYMPFTLSFANFCNGIVWFIYALLKLDPYILVPNGLGSLFGLFQLGLYATYYKRTNWDEDDTRRSEVELSNT
;
A
#
# COMPACT_ATOMS: atom_id res chain seq x y z
N MET A 1 20.62 39.41 6.21
CA MET A 1 19.80 38.81 5.13
C MET A 1 19.48 37.38 5.54
N VAL A 2 18.22 36.96 5.49
CA VAL A 2 17.86 35.57 5.83
C VAL A 2 18.30 34.65 4.69
N ASN A 3 19.05 33.59 5.01
CA ASN A 3 19.54 32.60 4.05
C ASN A 3 18.38 31.70 3.56
N THR A 4 18.32 31.43 2.25
CA THR A 4 17.36 30.52 1.62
C THR A 4 17.36 29.13 2.23
N GLU A 5 18.50 28.62 2.70
CA GLU A 5 18.60 27.32 3.39
C GLU A 5 17.89 27.33 4.75
N THR A 6 18.00 28.44 5.48
CA THR A 6 17.30 28.63 6.75
C THR A 6 15.79 28.64 6.52
N ILE A 7 15.31 29.34 5.48
CA ILE A 7 13.89 29.35 5.10
C ILE A 7 13.41 27.94 4.74
N ARG A 8 14.17 27.22 3.89
CA ARG A 8 13.85 25.85 3.46
C ARG A 8 13.70 24.91 4.67
N THR A 9 14.60 25.03 5.65
CA THR A 9 14.59 24.22 6.87
C THR A 9 13.37 24.53 7.73
N ILE A 10 13.08 25.81 7.99
CA ILE A 10 11.93 26.23 8.79
C ILE A 10 10.62 25.75 8.16
N VAL A 11 10.45 25.99 6.85
CA VAL A 11 9.26 25.54 6.11
C VAL A 11 9.15 24.01 6.13
N GLY A 12 10.26 23.30 5.96
CA GLY A 12 10.29 21.84 6.02
C GLY A 12 9.88 21.29 7.38
N ILE A 13 10.33 21.90 8.49
CA ILE A 13 9.93 21.51 9.85
C ILE A 13 8.43 21.75 10.07
N ILE A 14 7.92 22.92 9.68
CA ILE A 14 6.49 23.23 9.78
C ILE A 14 5.66 22.22 8.98
N GLY A 15 6.10 21.94 7.75
CA GLY A 15 5.46 20.94 6.89
C GLY A 15 5.46 19.54 7.53
N ASN A 16 6.57 19.11 8.13
CA ASN A 16 6.66 17.84 8.84
C ASN A 16 5.65 17.75 9.99
N VAL A 17 5.52 18.79 10.82
CA VAL A 17 4.58 18.81 11.96
C VAL A 17 3.13 18.70 11.47
N ILE A 18 2.76 19.47 10.43
CA ILE A 18 1.41 19.46 9.87
C ILE A 18 1.10 18.08 9.25
N SER A 19 1.99 17.57 8.40
CA SER A 19 1.83 16.26 7.75
C SER A 19 1.74 15.13 8.77
N PHE A 20 2.48 15.19 9.87
CA PHE A 20 2.40 14.19 10.92
C PHE A 20 1.02 14.19 11.59
N GLY A 21 0.47 15.38 11.87
CA GLY A 21 -0.91 15.52 12.33
C GLY A 21 -1.93 14.94 11.35
N LEU A 22 -1.72 15.14 10.04
CA LEU A 22 -2.59 14.58 9.00
C LEU A 22 -2.53 13.04 8.96
N PHE A 23 -1.36 12.43 9.10
CA PHE A 23 -1.24 10.96 9.21
C PHE A 23 -1.93 10.40 10.44
N LEU A 24 -2.05 11.16 11.53
CA LEU A 24 -2.79 10.76 12.72
C LEU A 24 -4.31 11.01 12.63
N SER A 25 -4.78 11.75 11.63
CA SER A 25 -6.21 12.05 11.46
C SER A 25 -7.12 10.80 11.38
N PRO A 26 -6.69 9.64 10.85
CA PRO A 26 -7.53 8.43 10.82
C PRO A 26 -7.53 7.61 12.13
N VAL A 27 -6.74 7.98 13.14
CA VAL A 27 -6.67 7.24 14.43
C VAL A 27 -8.05 7.00 15.05
N PRO A 28 -8.99 7.97 15.10
CA PRO A 28 -10.34 7.73 15.62
C PRO A 28 -11.11 6.66 14.82
N THR A 29 -10.94 6.63 13.50
CA THR A 29 -11.52 5.59 12.62
C THR A 29 -10.92 4.23 12.94
N MET A 30 -9.59 4.14 13.09
CA MET A 30 -8.94 2.88 13.49
C MET A 30 -9.40 2.40 14.86
N ALA A 31 -9.54 3.31 15.82
CA ALA A 31 -10.07 2.97 17.14
C ALA A 31 -11.50 2.41 17.06
N THR A 32 -12.32 2.95 16.15
CA THR A 32 -13.68 2.46 15.90
C THR A 32 -13.66 1.04 15.31
N ILE A 33 -12.80 0.77 14.33
CA ILE A 33 -12.61 -0.55 13.72
C ILE A 33 -12.16 -1.58 14.77
N VAL A 34 -11.17 -1.22 15.60
CA VAL A 34 -10.62 -2.11 16.64
C VAL A 34 -11.65 -2.42 17.72
N LYS A 35 -12.40 -1.41 18.18
CA LYS A 35 -13.47 -1.57 19.19
C LYS A 35 -14.65 -2.37 18.65
N GLY A 36 -15.06 -2.09 17.41
CA GLY A 36 -16.15 -2.79 16.73
C GLY A 36 -15.76 -4.17 16.20
N LYS A 37 -14.48 -4.54 16.26
CA LYS A 37 -13.91 -5.80 15.73
C LYS A 37 -14.29 -6.08 14.27
N SER A 38 -14.57 -5.03 13.52
CA SER A 38 -15.02 -5.10 12.13
C SER A 38 -14.58 -3.83 11.43
N ALA A 39 -13.97 -4.00 10.24
CA ALA A 39 -13.65 -2.88 9.35
C ALA A 39 -14.92 -2.21 8.77
N GLN A 40 -16.12 -2.71 9.09
CA GLN A 40 -17.41 -2.19 8.63
C GLN A 40 -17.40 -1.91 7.11
N GLU A 41 -17.98 -0.78 6.68
CA GLU A 41 -17.94 -0.29 5.30
C GLU A 41 -16.79 0.70 5.05
N PHE A 42 -15.86 0.86 6.00
CA PHE A 42 -14.72 1.73 5.81
C PHE A 42 -13.84 1.22 4.65
N LYS A 43 -13.37 2.15 3.82
CA LYS A 43 -12.56 1.85 2.63
C LYS A 43 -11.08 1.86 2.99
N SER A 44 -10.36 0.81 2.60
CA SER A 44 -8.91 0.72 2.81
C SER A 44 -8.09 1.40 1.70
N ASP A 45 -8.71 1.77 0.58
CA ASP A 45 -8.03 2.27 -0.63
C ASP A 45 -7.16 3.51 -0.38
N PRO A 46 -7.61 4.52 0.40
CA PRO A 46 -6.79 5.71 0.66
C PRO A 46 -5.48 5.37 1.36
N TYR A 47 -5.50 4.44 2.32
CA TYR A 47 -4.32 4.07 3.10
C TYR A 47 -3.27 3.35 2.23
N VAL A 48 -3.73 2.49 1.30
CA VAL A 48 -2.84 1.83 0.33
C VAL A 48 -2.22 2.86 -0.62
N ALA A 49 -3.01 3.81 -1.12
CA ALA A 49 -2.51 4.86 -1.99
C ALA A 49 -1.48 5.75 -1.29
N THR A 50 -1.76 6.16 -0.05
CA THR A 50 -0.85 6.98 0.77
C THR A 50 0.44 6.23 1.12
N LEU A 51 0.36 4.94 1.44
CA LEU A 51 1.54 4.09 1.66
C LEU A 51 2.46 4.11 0.43
N LEU A 52 1.90 3.92 -0.77
CA LEU A 52 2.68 3.93 -2.02
C LEU A 52 3.27 5.30 -2.32
N ASN A 53 2.50 6.36 -2.06
CA ASN A 53 3.01 7.73 -2.20
C ASN A 53 4.19 7.98 -1.26
N CYS A 54 4.09 7.56 -0.01
CA CYS A 54 5.18 7.66 0.97
C CYS A 54 6.42 6.89 0.52
N MET A 55 6.27 5.68 -0.02
CA MET A 55 7.39 4.90 -0.56
C MET A 55 8.12 5.63 -1.70
N LEU A 56 7.36 6.23 -2.62
CA LEU A 56 7.94 7.00 -3.74
C LEU A 56 8.70 8.23 -3.23
N TRP A 57 8.16 8.95 -2.25
CA TRP A 57 8.84 10.12 -1.67
C TRP A 57 10.06 9.76 -0.82
N VAL A 58 10.03 8.64 -0.11
CA VAL A 58 11.21 8.12 0.59
C VAL A 58 12.30 7.78 -0.42
N PHE A 59 11.96 7.09 -1.51
CA PHE A 59 12.91 6.78 -2.59
C PHE A 59 13.48 8.06 -3.22
N TYR A 60 12.61 9.03 -3.54
CA TYR A 60 13.03 10.33 -4.08
C TYR A 60 13.99 11.08 -3.16
N GLY A 61 13.75 11.06 -1.84
CA GLY A 61 14.57 11.78 -0.87
C GLY A 61 15.94 11.15 -0.58
N MET A 62 16.22 9.94 -1.08
CA MET A 62 17.50 9.27 -0.82
C MET A 62 18.69 10.10 -1.33
N PRO A 63 19.84 10.13 -0.62
CA PRO A 63 20.96 11.00 -0.97
C PRO A 63 21.53 10.83 -2.39
N PHE A 64 21.33 9.65 -2.99
CA PHE A 64 21.76 9.36 -4.36
C PHE A 64 20.73 9.73 -5.44
N VAL A 65 19.48 10.02 -5.06
CA VAL A 65 18.43 10.52 -5.98
C VAL A 65 18.31 12.04 -5.87
N HIS A 66 18.11 12.54 -4.65
CA HIS A 66 18.06 13.96 -4.37
C HIS A 66 18.79 14.28 -3.05
N PRO A 67 20.01 14.82 -3.11
CA PRO A 67 20.75 15.25 -1.92
C PRO A 67 19.95 16.26 -1.07
N ASP A 68 20.32 16.36 0.22
CA ASP A 68 19.79 17.35 1.17
C ASP A 68 18.26 17.33 1.39
N SER A 69 17.62 16.16 1.18
CA SER A 69 16.16 15.96 1.30
C SER A 69 15.75 15.22 2.58
N LEU A 70 16.54 15.32 3.65
CA LEU A 70 16.31 14.59 4.90
C LEU A 70 14.88 14.81 5.46
N LEU A 71 14.39 16.05 5.44
CA LEU A 71 13.05 16.38 5.93
C LEU A 71 11.92 15.75 5.12
N VAL A 72 12.16 15.40 3.85
CA VAL A 72 11.20 14.67 3.01
C VAL A 72 11.22 13.19 3.37
N ILE A 73 12.41 12.61 3.61
CA ILE A 73 12.55 11.21 4.04
C ILE A 73 11.89 11.00 5.40
N THR A 74 12.11 11.89 6.37
CA THR A 74 11.61 11.72 7.74
C THR A 74 10.08 11.67 7.77
N ILE A 75 9.42 12.61 7.09
CA ILE A 75 7.96 12.68 7.12
C ILE A 75 7.32 11.51 6.37
N ASN A 76 7.80 11.20 5.17
CA ASN A 76 7.24 10.10 4.39
C ASN A 76 7.60 8.72 4.98
N GLY A 77 8.76 8.60 5.64
CA GLY A 77 9.11 7.41 6.42
C GLY A 77 8.16 7.20 7.60
N SER A 78 7.83 8.25 8.34
CA SER A 78 6.84 8.18 9.41
C SER A 78 5.43 7.83 8.88
N GLY A 79 5.03 8.44 7.76
CA GLY A 79 3.78 8.14 7.07
C GLY A 79 3.71 6.68 6.64
N PHE A 80 4.78 6.15 6.05
CA PHE A 80 4.86 4.75 5.67
C PHE A 80 4.58 3.80 6.84
N VAL A 81 5.19 4.03 8.00
CA VAL A 81 4.98 3.19 9.20
C VAL A 81 3.54 3.28 9.70
N ILE A 82 2.98 4.49 9.74
CA ILE A 82 1.59 4.72 10.20
C ILE A 82 0.58 4.06 9.25
N GLU A 83 0.72 4.28 7.94
CA GLU A 83 -0.17 3.70 6.93
C GLU A 83 -0.09 2.18 6.90
N LEU A 84 1.10 1.60 7.12
CA LEU A 84 1.27 0.15 7.23
C LEU A 84 0.52 -0.41 8.43
N ALA A 85 0.51 0.30 9.57
CA ALA A 85 -0.26 -0.08 10.74
C ALA A 85 -1.77 -0.03 10.46
N TYR A 86 -2.24 1.01 9.78
CA TYR A 86 -3.65 1.15 9.37
C TYR A 86 -4.11 0.03 8.44
N ILE A 87 -3.34 -0.26 7.39
CA ILE A 87 -3.62 -1.38 6.47
C ILE A 87 -3.66 -2.70 7.25
N THR A 88 -2.74 -2.92 8.19
CA THR A 88 -2.72 -4.13 9.04
C THR A 88 -3.99 -4.26 9.87
N ILE A 89 -4.46 -3.18 10.50
CA ILE A 89 -5.73 -3.15 11.25
C ILE A 89 -6.90 -3.53 10.32
N PHE A 90 -6.95 -2.93 9.12
CA PHE A 90 -7.96 -3.26 8.12
C PHE A 90 -7.93 -4.74 7.72
N LEU A 91 -6.75 -5.33 7.50
CA LEU A 91 -6.61 -6.73 7.12
C LEU A 91 -7.04 -7.69 8.24
N ILE A 92 -6.75 -7.35 9.50
CA ILE A 92 -7.16 -8.13 10.67
C ILE A 92 -8.70 -8.13 10.76
N TYR A 93 -9.32 -6.96 10.74
CA TYR A 93 -10.76 -6.78 11.00
C TYR A 93 -11.65 -6.79 9.76
N SER A 94 -11.11 -7.02 8.56
CA SER A 94 -11.91 -7.18 7.35
C SER A 94 -12.82 -8.42 7.45
N PRO A 95 -14.09 -8.35 7.03
CA PRO A 95 -15.03 -9.48 7.16
C PRO A 95 -14.54 -10.74 6.44
N ALA A 96 -14.66 -11.89 7.10
CA ALA A 96 -14.21 -13.20 6.58
C ALA A 96 -14.79 -13.55 5.20
N ARG A 97 -15.98 -13.02 4.84
CA ARG A 97 -16.58 -13.18 3.51
C ARG A 97 -15.68 -12.59 2.39
N LYS A 98 -14.98 -11.49 2.65
CA LYS A 98 -13.98 -10.92 1.72
C LYS A 98 -12.70 -11.78 1.67
N LYS A 99 -12.27 -12.37 2.79
CA LYS A 99 -11.10 -13.26 2.86
C LYS A 99 -11.34 -14.61 2.15
N THR A 100 -12.54 -15.17 2.27
CA THR A 100 -12.92 -16.47 1.68
C THR A 100 -13.29 -16.37 0.20
N MET A 101 -13.81 -15.23 -0.27
CA MET A 101 -14.12 -15.02 -1.70
C MET A 101 -12.86 -15.08 -2.58
N VAL A 102 -11.70 -14.58 -2.12
CA VAL A 102 -10.42 -14.67 -2.86
C VAL A 102 -10.03 -16.12 -3.13
N ILE A 103 -10.29 -17.03 -2.19
CA ILE A 103 -9.90 -18.44 -2.29
C ILE A 103 -10.98 -19.27 -3.01
N LYS A 104 -12.27 -19.02 -2.75
CA LYS A 104 -13.38 -19.80 -3.33
C LYS A 104 -13.72 -19.43 -4.78
N THR A 105 -13.55 -18.16 -5.20
CA THR A 105 -14.04 -17.72 -6.52
C THR A 105 -13.03 -17.88 -7.65
N LYS A 106 -11.77 -18.26 -7.38
CA LYS A 106 -10.67 -18.23 -8.38
C LYS A 106 -10.64 -16.93 -9.21
N SER A 107 -11.11 -15.83 -8.63
CA SER A 107 -11.23 -14.55 -9.30
C SER A 107 -10.29 -13.57 -8.65
N VAL A 108 -9.43 -12.97 -9.47
CA VAL A 108 -8.47 -11.92 -9.09
C VAL A 108 -9.15 -10.59 -8.76
N LYS A 109 -10.49 -10.50 -8.84
CA LYS A 109 -11.30 -9.31 -8.56
C LYS A 109 -11.16 -8.79 -7.12
N TYR A 110 -10.77 -9.65 -6.18
CA TYR A 110 -10.52 -9.29 -4.76
C TYR A 110 -9.07 -9.44 -4.34
N MET A 111 -8.20 -9.89 -5.24
CA MET A 111 -6.76 -9.87 -5.01
C MET A 111 -6.35 -8.40 -5.19
N PRO A 112 -5.81 -7.73 -4.17
CA PRO A 112 -5.43 -6.33 -4.29
C PRO A 112 -4.26 -6.27 -5.28
N PHE A 113 -4.58 -6.13 -6.57
CA PHE A 113 -3.60 -6.01 -7.66
C PHE A 113 -2.61 -4.90 -7.33
N THR A 114 -3.12 -3.78 -6.79
CA THR A 114 -2.33 -2.68 -6.26
C THR A 114 -1.33 -3.11 -5.19
N LEU A 115 -1.69 -4.01 -4.28
CA LEU A 115 -0.80 -4.53 -3.24
C LEU A 115 0.21 -5.55 -3.79
N SER A 116 -0.18 -6.38 -4.75
CA SER A 116 0.74 -7.33 -5.40
C SER A 116 1.76 -6.60 -6.27
N PHE A 117 1.30 -5.59 -7.03
CA PHE A 117 2.14 -4.69 -7.79
C PHE A 117 3.04 -3.84 -6.89
N ALA A 118 2.52 -3.33 -5.77
CA ALA A 118 3.30 -2.64 -4.75
C ALA A 118 4.40 -3.52 -4.16
N ASN A 119 4.08 -4.75 -3.75
CA ASN A 119 5.07 -5.70 -3.22
C ASN A 119 6.12 -6.09 -4.27
N PHE A 120 5.72 -6.17 -5.55
CA PHE A 120 6.63 -6.40 -6.65
C PHE A 120 7.58 -5.22 -6.88
N CYS A 121 7.07 -3.99 -6.92
CA CYS A 121 7.89 -2.77 -7.00
C CYS A 121 8.80 -2.63 -5.78
N ASN A 122 8.30 -2.92 -4.58
CA ASN A 122 9.09 -2.95 -3.35
C ASN A 122 10.23 -3.97 -3.46
N GLY A 123 9.91 -5.18 -3.91
CA GLY A 123 10.90 -6.23 -4.16
C GLY A 123 11.99 -5.79 -5.13
N ILE A 124 11.64 -5.13 -6.23
CA ILE A 124 12.59 -4.57 -7.21
C ILE A 124 13.49 -3.51 -6.55
N VAL A 125 12.93 -2.60 -5.76
CA VAL A 125 13.72 -1.56 -5.05
C VAL A 125 14.74 -2.20 -4.11
N TRP A 126 14.34 -3.18 -3.32
CA TRP A 126 15.25 -3.90 -2.41
C TRP A 126 16.26 -4.79 -3.15
N PHE A 127 15.88 -5.37 -4.27
CA PHE A 127 16.77 -6.15 -5.13
C PHE A 127 17.85 -5.26 -5.75
N ILE A 128 17.49 -4.08 -6.27
CA ILE A 128 18.44 -3.08 -6.77
C ILE A 128 19.36 -2.60 -5.63
N TYR A 129 18.80 -2.30 -4.44
CA TYR A 129 19.59 -1.93 -3.27
C TYR A 129 20.61 -3.00 -2.88
N ALA A 130 20.21 -4.27 -2.88
CA ALA A 130 21.08 -5.39 -2.53
C ALA A 130 22.18 -5.64 -3.58
N LEU A 131 21.89 -5.41 -4.86
CA LEU A 131 22.89 -5.48 -5.94
C LEU A 131 23.94 -4.36 -5.84
N LEU A 132 23.56 -3.17 -5.38
CA LEU A 132 24.48 -2.03 -5.23
C LEU A 132 25.45 -2.19 -4.04
N LYS A 133 25.05 -2.93 -2.98
CA LYS A 133 25.89 -3.18 -1.79
C LYS A 133 26.50 -4.59 -1.72
N LEU A 134 26.13 -5.51 -2.61
CA LEU A 134 26.49 -6.94 -2.55
C LEU A 134 26.19 -7.54 -1.16
N ASP A 135 25.02 -7.25 -0.58
CA ASP A 135 24.60 -7.80 0.71
C ASP A 135 23.67 -9.01 0.51
N PRO A 136 24.16 -10.26 0.72
CA PRO A 136 23.38 -11.46 0.45
C PRO A 136 22.17 -11.63 1.36
N TYR A 137 22.21 -11.07 2.58
CA TYR A 137 21.13 -11.23 3.57
C TYR A 137 19.90 -10.40 3.22
N ILE A 138 20.08 -9.32 2.45
CA ILE A 138 19.00 -8.50 1.91
C ILE A 138 18.60 -9.02 0.52
N LEU A 139 19.56 -9.49 -0.28
CA LEU A 139 19.34 -9.99 -1.64
C LEU A 139 18.42 -11.21 -1.67
N VAL A 140 18.68 -12.21 -0.82
CA VAL A 140 17.99 -13.51 -0.86
C VAL A 140 16.49 -13.39 -0.54
N PRO A 141 16.05 -12.79 0.59
CA PRO A 141 14.62 -12.71 0.90
C PRO A 141 13.84 -11.78 -0.05
N ASN A 142 14.44 -10.66 -0.49
CA ASN A 142 13.77 -9.71 -1.39
C ASN A 142 13.73 -10.19 -2.85
N GLY A 143 14.76 -10.90 -3.31
CA GLY A 143 14.74 -11.58 -4.60
C GLY A 143 13.66 -12.66 -4.67
N LEU A 144 13.54 -13.50 -3.62
CA LEU A 144 12.45 -14.47 -3.48
C LEU A 144 11.07 -13.80 -3.46
N GLY A 145 10.91 -12.71 -2.70
CA GLY A 145 9.67 -11.94 -2.65
C GLY A 145 9.29 -11.34 -4.02
N SER A 146 10.27 -10.84 -4.77
CA SER A 146 10.07 -10.30 -6.12
C SER A 146 9.64 -11.40 -7.11
N LEU A 147 10.25 -12.58 -7.03
CA LEU A 147 9.89 -13.74 -7.85
C LEU A 147 8.46 -14.22 -7.57
N PHE A 148 8.06 -14.30 -6.29
CA PHE A 148 6.68 -14.63 -5.94
C PHE A 148 5.69 -13.55 -6.36
N GLY A 149 6.05 -12.26 -6.27
CA GLY A 149 5.24 -11.15 -6.78
C GLY A 149 5.07 -11.21 -8.31
N LEU A 150 6.13 -11.54 -9.05
CA LEU A 150 6.09 -11.74 -10.50
C LEU A 150 5.18 -12.92 -10.87
N PHE A 151 5.27 -14.02 -10.12
CA PHE A 151 4.40 -15.19 -10.29
C PHE A 151 2.92 -14.83 -10.06
N GLN A 152 2.62 -14.03 -9.03
CA GLN A 152 1.27 -13.51 -8.77
C GLN A 152 0.75 -12.63 -9.91
N LEU A 153 1.60 -11.75 -10.47
CA LEU A 153 1.25 -10.91 -11.63
C LEU A 153 1.03 -11.75 -12.90
N GLY A 154 1.80 -12.82 -13.10
CA GLY A 154 1.63 -13.75 -14.23
C GLY A 154 0.31 -14.54 -14.15
N LEU A 155 -0.05 -15.00 -12.95
CA LEU A 155 -1.37 -15.60 -12.70
C LEU A 155 -2.50 -14.59 -12.94
N TYR A 156 -2.32 -13.34 -12.51
CA TYR A 156 -3.30 -12.28 -12.77
C TYR A 156 -3.53 -12.09 -14.28
N ALA A 157 -2.45 -11.92 -15.05
CA ALA A 157 -2.54 -11.69 -16.49
C ALA A 157 -3.18 -12.88 -17.25
N THR A 158 -2.88 -14.11 -16.84
CA THR A 158 -3.42 -15.32 -17.47
C THR A 158 -4.90 -15.56 -17.14
N TYR A 159 -5.32 -15.31 -15.90
CA TYR A 159 -6.71 -15.47 -15.49
C TYR A 159 -7.61 -14.29 -15.89
N TYR A 160 -7.05 -13.08 -16.07
CA TYR A 160 -7.80 -11.89 -16.47
C TYR A 160 -8.59 -12.10 -17.78
N LYS A 161 -7.99 -12.77 -18.77
CA LYS A 161 -8.65 -13.09 -20.04
C LYS A 161 -9.65 -14.25 -19.98
N ARG A 162 -9.57 -15.11 -18.96
CA ARG A 162 -10.48 -16.27 -18.79
C ARG A 162 -11.69 -15.97 -17.92
N THR A 163 -11.75 -14.77 -17.34
CA THR A 163 -12.86 -14.37 -16.49
C THR A 163 -14.01 -13.91 -17.40
N ASN A 164 -15.14 -14.62 -17.36
CA ASN A 164 -16.34 -14.26 -18.11
C ASN A 164 -17.05 -13.13 -17.38
N TRP A 165 -16.89 -11.90 -17.86
CA TRP A 165 -17.39 -10.70 -17.19
C TRP A 165 -18.93 -10.58 -17.28
N ASP A 166 -19.52 -11.10 -18.35
CA ASP A 166 -20.94 -10.91 -18.70
C ASP A 166 -21.89 -11.85 -17.92
N GLU A 167 -21.49 -13.10 -17.64
CA GLU A 167 -22.30 -14.09 -16.90
C GLU A 167 -22.49 -13.75 -15.41
N ASP A 168 -21.60 -12.95 -14.82
CA ASP A 168 -21.67 -12.53 -13.42
C ASP A 168 -22.55 -11.28 -13.22
N ASP A 169 -22.59 -10.36 -14.20
CA ASP A 169 -23.50 -9.21 -14.17
C ASP A 169 -24.96 -9.63 -14.36
N THR A 170 -25.20 -10.68 -15.16
CA THR A 170 -26.54 -11.24 -15.38
C THR A 170 -27.09 -11.91 -14.11
N ARG A 171 -26.25 -12.68 -13.39
CA ARG A 171 -26.64 -13.29 -12.11
C ARG A 171 -26.85 -12.27 -10.99
N ARG A 172 -26.15 -11.12 -11.02
CA ARG A 172 -26.39 -10.03 -10.07
C ARG A 172 -27.73 -9.35 -10.27
N SER A 173 -28.07 -9.07 -11.53
CA SER A 173 -29.34 -8.43 -11.88
C SER A 173 -30.53 -9.34 -11.59
N GLU A 174 -30.42 -10.66 -11.76
CA GLU A 174 -31.44 -11.62 -11.32
C GLU A 174 -31.64 -11.67 -9.80
N VAL A 175 -30.56 -11.62 -9.02
CA VAL A 175 -30.64 -11.64 -7.55
C VAL A 175 -31.20 -10.33 -6.99
N GLU A 176 -30.95 -9.19 -7.64
CA GLU A 176 -31.56 -7.91 -7.27
C GLU A 176 -33.05 -7.84 -7.62
N LEU A 177 -33.46 -8.38 -8.77
CA LEU A 177 -34.87 -8.51 -9.15
C LEU A 177 -35.65 -9.52 -8.29
N SER A 178 -34.98 -10.57 -7.81
CA SER A 178 -35.59 -11.56 -6.91
C SER A 178 -35.81 -11.04 -5.48
N ASN A 179 -35.11 -9.99 -5.07
CA ASN A 179 -35.20 -9.43 -3.71
C ASN A 179 -36.05 -8.15 -3.65
N THR A 180 -36.71 -7.78 -4.75
CA THR A 180 -37.66 -6.66 -4.85
C THR A 180 -39.08 -7.20 -4.96
#